data_AF-A0A2V9WW68-F1
#
_entry.id   AF-A0A2V9WW68-F1
#
_cell.length_a   1.000
_cell.length_b   1.000
_cell.length_c   1.000
_cell.angle_alpha   90.00
_cell.angle_beta   90.00
_cell.angle_gamma   90.00
#
_symmetry.space_group_name_H-M   'P 1'
#
loop_
_entity.id
_entity.type
_entity.pdbx_description
1 polymer ?
#
loop_
_entity_poly.entity_id
_entity_poly.type
_entity_poly.pdbx_seq_one_letter_code
_entity_poly.pdbx_strand_id
1 'polypeptide(L)'
;MTVKISPSQQVAGIPVMEVRKFLRRVHSDFRGFWPEQAVQHFNFTSRRARQFIHDLQAEGLIEPSTHEFDKDAYQLTDKGRSLGRSSAAKAIIRVTGDKALKGLLQRAKEVNASDDFLCSVEAVVLFGSYLKGEERPNDVDAAVKLRTRLPENLGTDEFARRMREHARKSNRQFSTYLEELQWPETQVKLYLRKRVRCLSFQAWDSFVRLAKEPDFEYSILMGDRVRLLEEIARQKT
;
A
#
# COMPACT_ATOMS: atom_id res chain seq x y z
N MET A 1 4.47 -6.75 3.16
CA MET A 1 5.64 -6.96 4.03
C MET A 1 6.78 -6.09 3.50
N THR A 2 7.33 -5.22 4.35
CA THR A 2 8.48 -4.39 3.98
C THR A 2 9.78 -5.22 4.02
N VAL A 3 10.44 -5.37 2.86
CA VAL A 3 11.76 -6.01 2.77
C VAL A 3 12.85 -4.98 3.08
N LYS A 4 13.89 -5.37 3.84
CA LYS A 4 15.08 -4.54 4.02
C LYS A 4 15.94 -4.59 2.77
N ILE A 5 16.47 -3.44 2.39
CA ILE A 5 17.51 -3.33 1.36
C ILE A 5 18.76 -2.69 1.96
N SER A 6 19.91 -3.17 1.54
CA SER A 6 21.18 -2.52 1.90
C SER A 6 21.35 -1.25 1.08
N PRO A 7 21.68 -0.08 1.69
CA PRO A 7 21.93 1.16 0.95
C PRO A 7 23.06 1.06 -0.08
N SER A 8 24.00 0.13 0.12
CA SER A 8 25.15 -0.08 -0.78
C SER A 8 24.88 -1.04 -1.94
N GLN A 9 23.72 -1.72 -1.95
CA GLN A 9 23.36 -2.65 -3.01
C GLN A 9 23.13 -1.91 -4.34
N GLN A 10 23.45 -2.57 -5.45
CA GLN A 10 23.14 -2.10 -6.80
C GLN A 10 22.20 -3.07 -7.52
N VAL A 11 21.42 -2.54 -8.45
CA VAL A 11 20.57 -3.28 -9.39
C VAL A 11 20.77 -2.64 -10.76
N ALA A 12 21.09 -3.44 -11.78
CA ALA A 12 21.40 -2.94 -13.14
C ALA A 12 22.51 -1.86 -13.18
N GLY A 13 23.47 -1.94 -12.26
CA GLY A 13 24.55 -0.96 -12.09
C GLY A 13 24.11 0.40 -11.52
N ILE A 14 22.88 0.50 -10.99
CA ILE A 14 22.35 1.69 -10.33
C ILE A 14 22.21 1.41 -8.83
N PRO A 15 22.48 2.37 -7.93
CA PRO A 15 22.17 2.24 -6.52
C PRO A 15 20.71 1.79 -6.29
N VAL A 16 20.52 0.74 -5.49
CA VAL A 16 19.22 0.10 -5.25
C VAL A 16 18.16 1.09 -4.75
N MET A 17 18.59 2.14 -4.05
CA MET A 17 17.71 3.18 -3.53
C MET A 17 17.07 4.01 -4.64
N GLU A 18 17.79 4.27 -5.73
CA GLU A 18 17.26 5.01 -6.89
C GLU A 18 16.36 4.10 -7.74
N VAL A 19 16.77 2.85 -7.97
CA VAL A 19 15.92 1.85 -8.64
C VAL A 19 14.61 1.68 -7.89
N ARG A 20 14.65 1.53 -6.56
CA ARG A 20 13.46 1.47 -5.72
C ARG A 20 12.55 2.69 -5.87
N LYS A 21 13.11 3.92 -5.89
CA LYS A 21 12.31 5.14 -6.05
C LYS A 21 11.57 5.14 -7.39
N PHE A 22 12.26 4.71 -8.45
CA PHE A 22 11.66 4.53 -9.77
C PHE A 22 10.52 3.49 -9.73
N LEU A 23 10.79 2.27 -9.24
CA LEU A 23 9.79 1.20 -9.15
C LEU A 23 8.56 1.63 -8.34
N ARG A 24 8.76 2.37 -7.25
CA ARG A 24 7.66 2.91 -6.44
C ARG A 24 6.78 3.91 -7.21
N ARG A 25 7.40 4.75 -8.03
CA ARG A 25 6.69 5.75 -8.84
C ARG A 25 5.88 5.09 -9.94
N VAL A 26 6.46 4.13 -10.66
CA VAL A 26 5.74 3.44 -11.74
C VAL A 26 4.67 2.48 -11.21
N HIS A 27 4.80 1.99 -9.97
CA HIS A 27 3.75 1.21 -9.32
C HIS A 27 2.47 2.01 -9.07
N SER A 28 2.56 3.32 -8.82
CA SER A 28 1.35 4.15 -8.63
C SER A 28 0.59 4.44 -9.93
N ASP A 29 1.21 4.19 -11.09
CA ASP A 29 0.59 4.35 -12.39
C ASP A 29 -0.10 3.02 -12.74
N PHE A 30 -1.42 2.96 -12.61
CA PHE A 30 -2.25 1.75 -12.72
C PHE A 30 -2.21 1.02 -14.09
N ARG A 31 -1.36 1.46 -15.04
CA ARG A 31 -1.38 1.09 -16.48
C ARG A 31 -0.01 0.66 -16.99
N GLY A 32 0.83 0.08 -16.12
CA GLY A 32 2.22 -0.22 -16.46
C GLY A 32 3.05 1.04 -16.70
N PHE A 33 4.24 0.89 -17.27
CA PHE A 33 5.16 1.99 -17.54
C PHE A 33 6.01 1.76 -18.80
N TRP A 34 6.43 2.85 -19.44
CA TRP A 34 7.23 2.83 -20.67
C TRP A 34 8.69 3.21 -20.42
N PRO A 35 9.63 2.83 -21.31
CA PRO A 35 11.05 3.19 -21.21
C PRO A 35 11.31 4.69 -21.06
N GLU A 36 10.44 5.55 -21.60
CA GLU A 36 10.49 7.01 -21.51
C GLU A 36 10.45 7.50 -20.06
N GLN A 37 9.74 6.80 -19.18
CA GLN A 37 9.74 7.12 -17.75
C GLN A 37 11.12 6.87 -17.12
N ALA A 38 11.89 5.89 -17.61
CA ALA A 38 13.27 5.69 -17.16
C ALA A 38 14.21 6.76 -17.72
N VAL A 39 14.01 7.21 -18.98
CA VAL A 39 14.70 8.37 -19.56
C VAL A 39 14.52 9.59 -18.68
N GLN A 40 13.27 9.93 -18.33
CA GLN A 40 12.96 11.11 -17.53
C GLN A 40 13.48 11.00 -16.09
N HIS A 41 13.33 9.82 -15.46
CA HIS A 41 13.68 9.65 -14.05
C HIS A 41 15.19 9.65 -13.81
N PHE A 42 15.96 8.96 -14.67
CA PHE A 42 17.40 8.79 -14.51
C PHE A 42 18.22 9.71 -15.42
N ASN A 43 17.56 10.56 -16.21
CA ASN A 43 18.18 11.37 -17.26
C ASN A 43 19.03 10.51 -18.22
N PHE A 44 18.49 9.37 -18.63
CA PHE A 44 19.18 8.42 -19.51
C PHE A 44 19.03 8.79 -20.98
N THR A 45 20.02 8.41 -21.80
CA THR A 45 19.80 8.29 -23.24
C THR A 45 18.83 7.13 -23.51
N SER A 46 18.08 7.18 -24.62
CA SER A 46 17.14 6.10 -24.98
C SER A 46 17.82 4.73 -25.05
N ARG A 47 19.10 4.68 -25.48
CA ARG A 47 19.90 3.45 -25.48
C ARG A 47 20.15 2.92 -24.06
N ARG A 48 20.54 3.78 -23.12
CA ARG A 48 20.78 3.37 -21.73
C ARG A 48 19.47 2.99 -21.03
N ALA A 49 18.37 3.67 -21.33
CA ALA A 49 17.05 3.31 -20.83
C ALA A 49 16.64 1.91 -21.27
N ARG A 50 16.79 1.57 -22.57
CA ARG A 50 16.53 0.21 -23.07
C ARG A 50 17.39 -0.85 -22.39
N GLN A 51 18.69 -0.58 -22.20
CA GLN A 51 19.56 -1.50 -21.46
C GLN A 51 19.10 -1.68 -20.01
N PHE A 52 18.73 -0.59 -19.34
CA PHE A 52 18.23 -0.64 -17.97
C PHE A 52 16.94 -1.46 -17.85
N ILE A 53 16.00 -1.30 -18.79
CA ILE A 53 14.78 -2.11 -18.85
C ILE A 53 15.12 -3.60 -19.03
N HIS A 54 16.02 -3.93 -19.96
CA HIS A 54 16.48 -5.30 -20.16
C HIS A 54 17.09 -5.89 -18.88
N ASP A 55 17.94 -5.13 -18.19
CA ASP A 55 18.56 -5.56 -16.93
C ASP A 55 17.52 -5.80 -15.83
N LEU A 56 16.48 -4.94 -15.73
CA LEU A 56 15.38 -5.14 -14.78
C LEU A 56 14.54 -6.39 -15.09
N GLN A 57 14.33 -6.72 -16.37
CA GLN A 57 13.67 -7.94 -16.79
C GLN A 57 14.51 -9.18 -16.47
N ALA A 58 15.82 -9.14 -16.73
CA ALA A 58 16.74 -10.22 -16.40
C ALA A 58 16.79 -10.48 -14.89
N GLU A 59 16.65 -9.43 -14.08
CA GLU A 59 16.51 -9.52 -12.62
C GLU A 59 15.12 -9.98 -12.16
N GLY A 60 14.18 -10.20 -13.08
CA GLY A 60 12.80 -10.61 -12.80
C GLY A 60 12.00 -9.56 -12.02
N LEU A 61 12.38 -8.28 -12.10
CA LEU A 61 11.68 -7.19 -11.41
C LEU A 61 10.50 -6.64 -12.22
N ILE A 62 10.57 -6.74 -13.54
CA ILE A 62 9.54 -6.29 -14.46
C ILE A 62 9.32 -7.34 -15.55
N GLU A 63 8.16 -7.28 -16.18
CA GLU A 63 7.79 -8.13 -17.31
C GLU A 63 6.99 -7.29 -18.33
N PRO A 64 6.92 -7.70 -19.61
CA PRO A 64 6.08 -7.02 -20.59
C PRO A 64 4.63 -6.94 -20.12
N SER A 65 3.97 -5.82 -20.38
CA SER A 65 2.54 -5.66 -20.10
C SER A 65 1.74 -6.65 -20.95
N THR A 66 0.72 -7.25 -20.33
CA THR A 66 -0.23 -8.14 -21.03
C THR A 66 -1.46 -7.38 -21.53
N HIS A 67 -1.56 -6.07 -21.28
CA HIS A 67 -2.67 -5.25 -21.76
C HIS A 67 -2.56 -4.97 -23.26
N GLU A 68 -3.63 -5.29 -23.98
CA GLU A 68 -3.70 -5.23 -25.46
C GLU A 68 -3.43 -3.83 -26.04
N PHE A 69 -3.69 -2.78 -25.27
CA PHE A 69 -3.46 -1.38 -25.65
C PHE A 69 -2.05 -0.86 -25.33
N ASP A 70 -1.22 -1.65 -24.63
CA ASP A 70 0.05 -1.21 -24.06
C ASP A 70 1.23 -2.08 -24.58
N LYS A 71 1.31 -2.29 -25.91
CA LYS A 71 2.24 -3.23 -26.56
C LYS A 71 3.75 -3.01 -26.30
N ASP A 72 4.12 -1.84 -25.78
CA ASP A 72 5.51 -1.47 -25.43
C ASP A 72 5.69 -1.12 -23.94
N ALA A 73 4.65 -1.32 -23.12
CA ALA A 73 4.72 -1.06 -21.69
C ALA A 73 5.22 -2.29 -20.92
N TYR A 74 5.68 -2.03 -19.70
CA TYR A 74 6.13 -3.02 -18.73
C TYR A 74 5.27 -2.93 -17.48
N GLN A 75 5.07 -4.05 -16.82
CA GLN A 75 4.47 -4.12 -15.49
C GLN A 75 5.47 -4.66 -14.47
N LEU A 76 5.28 -4.29 -13.21
CA LEU A 76 6.09 -4.85 -12.13
C LEU A 76 5.69 -6.30 -11.88
N THR A 77 6.68 -7.17 -11.65
CA THR A 77 6.43 -8.48 -11.04
C THR A 77 6.18 -8.31 -9.54
N ASP A 78 5.82 -9.37 -8.82
CA ASP A 78 5.74 -9.32 -7.35
C ASP A 78 7.09 -9.00 -6.70
N LYS A 79 8.19 -9.45 -7.31
CA LYS A 79 9.56 -9.10 -6.88
C LYS A 79 9.81 -7.60 -7.05
N GLY A 80 9.42 -7.02 -8.20
CA GLY A 80 9.52 -5.58 -8.46
C GLY A 80 8.67 -4.74 -7.52
N ARG A 81 7.40 -5.13 -7.30
CA ARG A 81 6.49 -4.51 -6.32
C ARG A 81 7.06 -4.57 -4.91
N SER A 82 7.65 -5.70 -4.54
CA SER A 82 8.32 -5.86 -3.25
C SER A 82 9.49 -4.89 -3.11
N LEU A 83 10.38 -4.82 -4.11
CA LEU A 83 11.54 -3.91 -4.10
C LEU A 83 11.13 -2.43 -4.01
N GLY A 84 10.11 -2.02 -4.77
CA GLY A 84 9.56 -0.67 -4.70
C GLY A 84 8.99 -0.30 -3.31
N ARG A 85 8.47 -1.30 -2.58
CA ARG A 85 7.95 -1.15 -1.21
C ARG A 85 9.03 -1.24 -0.13
N SER A 86 10.19 -1.82 -0.42
CA SER A 86 11.30 -2.02 0.53
C SER A 86 11.68 -0.76 1.31
N SER A 87 12.43 -0.92 2.39
CA SER A 87 12.91 0.20 3.19
C SER A 87 14.37 0.04 3.57
N ALA A 88 15.13 1.12 3.47
CA ALA A 88 16.44 1.28 4.10
C ALA A 88 16.35 2.06 5.42
N ALA A 89 15.14 2.32 5.91
CA ALA A 89 14.97 2.95 7.22
C ALA A 89 15.57 2.04 8.30
N LYS A 90 16.22 2.67 9.29
CA LYS A 90 16.66 1.95 10.48
C LYS A 90 15.45 1.27 11.13
N ALA A 91 15.65 0.05 11.57
CA ALA A 91 14.68 -0.67 12.38
C ALA A 91 14.28 0.17 13.59
N ILE A 92 13.00 0.14 13.93
CA ILE A 92 12.45 0.89 15.05
C ILE A 92 12.77 0.18 16.36
N ILE A 93 12.82 0.92 17.47
CA ILE A 93 12.83 0.30 18.80
C ILE A 93 11.41 -0.18 19.10
N ARG A 94 11.26 -1.37 19.68
CA ARG A 94 9.96 -1.96 20.01
C ARG A 94 9.02 -1.00 20.76
N VAL A 95 9.54 -0.28 21.75
CA VAL A 95 8.77 0.74 22.52
C VAL A 95 8.13 1.81 21.61
N THR A 96 8.83 2.24 20.54
CA THR A 96 8.28 3.18 19.55
C THR A 96 7.15 2.53 18.75
N GLY A 97 7.32 1.25 18.38
CA GLY A 97 6.29 0.47 17.72
C GLY A 97 5.05 0.27 18.61
N ASP A 98 5.22 -0.03 19.89
CA ASP A 98 4.12 -0.24 20.83
C ASP A 98 3.29 1.04 20.99
N LYS A 99 3.98 2.19 21.13
CA LYS A 99 3.33 3.50 21.16
C LYS A 99 2.57 3.80 19.87
N ALA A 100 3.16 3.47 18.72
CA ALA A 100 2.52 3.65 17.42
C ALA A 100 1.26 2.78 17.27
N LEU A 101 1.33 1.50 17.68
CA LEU A 101 0.24 0.55 17.63
C LEU A 101 -0.91 0.95 18.56
N LYS A 102 -0.60 1.30 19.82
CA LYS A 102 -1.60 1.80 20.78
C LYS A 102 -2.30 3.05 20.24
N GLY A 103 -1.52 3.97 19.66
CA GLY A 103 -2.06 5.16 19.02
C GLY A 103 -2.95 4.85 17.81
N LEU A 104 -2.59 3.85 17.00
CA LEU A 104 -3.41 3.40 15.86
C LEU A 104 -4.78 2.89 16.33
N LEU A 105 -4.80 1.98 17.31
CA LEU A 105 -6.04 1.40 17.82
C LEU A 105 -6.93 2.45 18.49
N GLN A 106 -6.32 3.41 19.20
CA GLN A 106 -7.05 4.53 19.79
C GLN A 106 -7.73 5.39 18.70
N ARG A 107 -7.00 5.73 17.63
CA ARG A 107 -7.58 6.49 16.50
C ARG A 107 -8.65 5.71 15.74
N ALA A 108 -8.53 4.39 15.65
CA ALA A 108 -9.58 3.56 15.05
C ALA A 108 -10.89 3.64 15.86
N LYS A 109 -10.80 3.64 17.19
CA LYS A 109 -11.96 3.86 18.06
C LYS A 109 -12.55 5.26 17.89
N GLU A 110 -11.69 6.29 17.79
CA GLU A 110 -12.11 7.67 17.56
C GLU A 110 -12.87 7.83 16.23
N VAL A 111 -12.37 7.23 15.14
CA VAL A 111 -13.07 7.20 13.84
C VAL A 111 -14.42 6.51 13.96
N ASN A 112 -14.49 5.40 14.69
CA ASN A 112 -15.75 4.65 14.85
C ASN A 112 -16.78 5.39 15.71
N ALA A 113 -16.34 6.24 16.63
CA ALA A 113 -17.20 7.04 17.50
C ALA A 113 -17.57 8.42 16.94
N SER A 114 -16.93 8.88 15.86
CA SER A 114 -17.16 10.20 15.27
C SER A 114 -18.03 10.13 14.02
N ASP A 115 -18.99 11.07 13.93
CA ASP A 115 -19.84 11.28 12.76
C ASP A 115 -19.14 12.11 11.66
N ASP A 116 -17.93 12.62 11.92
CA ASP A 116 -17.13 13.37 10.93
C ASP A 116 -16.57 12.46 9.82
N PHE A 117 -16.70 11.14 9.98
CA PHE A 117 -16.24 10.14 9.04
C PHE A 117 -17.40 9.34 8.46
N LEU A 118 -17.56 9.40 7.13
CA LEU A 118 -18.52 8.58 6.40
C LEU A 118 -18.09 7.09 6.33
N CYS A 119 -16.83 6.80 6.60
CA CYS A 119 -16.27 5.45 6.68
C CYS A 119 -15.89 5.13 8.13
N SER A 120 -16.06 3.87 8.52
CA SER A 120 -15.65 3.31 9.81
C SER A 120 -14.56 2.26 9.61
N VAL A 121 -13.81 1.99 10.67
CA VAL A 121 -12.84 0.89 10.75
C VAL A 121 -13.55 -0.38 11.17
N GLU A 122 -13.71 -1.31 10.24
CA GLU A 122 -14.29 -2.64 10.49
C GLU A 122 -13.27 -3.56 11.14
N ALA A 123 -12.01 -3.53 10.67
CA ALA A 123 -10.96 -4.39 11.18
C ALA A 123 -9.57 -3.75 11.12
N VAL A 124 -8.71 -4.17 12.05
CA VAL A 124 -7.27 -3.90 12.05
C VAL A 124 -6.54 -5.20 12.26
N VAL A 125 -5.68 -5.57 11.31
CA VAL A 125 -4.84 -6.76 11.38
C VAL A 125 -3.38 -6.35 11.33
N LEU A 126 -2.62 -6.75 12.34
CA LEU A 126 -1.18 -6.58 12.42
C LEU A 126 -0.50 -7.77 11.72
N PHE A 127 0.57 -7.53 10.98
CA PHE A 127 1.34 -8.60 10.35
C PHE A 127 2.83 -8.23 10.20
N GLY A 128 3.64 -9.18 9.74
CA GLY A 128 5.04 -8.92 9.40
C GLY A 128 5.98 -8.86 10.61
N SER A 129 7.15 -8.22 10.42
CA SER A 129 8.30 -8.32 11.34
C SER A 129 8.01 -7.89 12.78
N TYR A 130 6.99 -7.07 13.00
CA TYR A 130 6.62 -6.63 14.34
C TYR A 130 6.17 -7.77 15.27
N LEU A 131 5.54 -8.81 14.71
CA LEU A 131 5.00 -9.94 15.47
C LEU A 131 6.08 -10.90 15.97
N LYS A 132 7.25 -10.91 15.31
CA LYS A 132 8.38 -11.83 15.63
C LYS A 132 9.07 -11.56 16.98
N GLY A 133 8.56 -10.64 17.79
CA GLY A 133 9.09 -10.36 19.14
C GLY A 133 10.44 -9.64 19.19
N GLU A 134 11.08 -9.36 18.05
CA GLU A 134 12.39 -8.72 17.98
C GLU A 134 12.41 -7.35 18.70
N GLU A 135 13.54 -7.01 19.34
CA GLU A 135 13.74 -5.69 19.98
C GLU A 135 13.74 -4.55 18.95
N ARG A 136 14.17 -4.88 17.72
CA ARG A 136 14.34 -3.95 16.60
C ARG A 136 13.54 -4.38 15.37
N PRO A 137 12.20 -4.35 15.41
CA PRO A 137 11.39 -4.65 14.24
C PRO A 137 11.56 -3.57 13.14
N ASN A 138 11.19 -3.88 11.90
CA ASN A 138 11.39 -2.95 10.79
C ASN A 138 10.44 -1.75 10.87
N ASP A 139 9.17 -2.07 11.03
CA ASP A 139 8.03 -1.19 11.09
C ASP A 139 6.84 -1.93 11.73
N VAL A 140 5.72 -1.23 11.87
CA VAL A 140 4.43 -1.79 12.28
C VAL A 140 3.57 -1.86 11.02
N ASP A 141 3.50 -3.05 10.42
CA ASP A 141 2.70 -3.36 9.24
C ASP A 141 1.26 -3.69 9.67
N ALA A 142 0.29 -2.87 9.24
CA ALA A 142 -1.11 -3.06 9.56
C ALA A 142 -2.01 -3.04 8.31
N ALA A 143 -2.92 -4.00 8.22
CA ALA A 143 -4.01 -4.01 7.26
C ALA A 143 -5.25 -3.42 7.93
N VAL A 144 -5.92 -2.50 7.25
CA VAL A 144 -7.13 -1.84 7.75
C VAL A 144 -8.27 -2.12 6.79
N LYS A 145 -9.33 -2.73 7.31
CA LYS A 145 -10.60 -2.90 6.59
C LYS A 145 -11.52 -1.75 6.94
N LEU A 146 -11.98 -1.04 5.92
CA LEU A 146 -12.93 0.05 6.07
C LEU A 146 -14.30 -0.38 5.56
N ARG A 147 -15.33 0.19 6.16
CA ARG A 147 -16.72 0.03 5.71
C ARG A 147 -17.38 1.39 5.66
N THR A 148 -18.14 1.66 4.61
CA THR A 148 -18.98 2.86 4.54
C THR A 148 -20.13 2.76 5.53
N ARG A 149 -20.55 3.90 6.09
CA ARG A 149 -21.76 4.00 6.94
C ARG A 149 -23.04 4.17 6.11
N LEU A 150 -22.92 4.14 4.79
CA LEU A 150 -24.04 4.25 3.88
C LEU A 150 -24.84 2.94 3.86
N PRO A 151 -26.16 2.99 3.60
CA PRO A 151 -26.96 1.79 3.40
C PRO A 151 -26.40 0.92 2.27
N GLU A 152 -26.41 -0.39 2.46
CA GLU A 152 -25.85 -1.36 1.49
C GLU A 152 -26.66 -1.45 0.19
N ASN A 153 -27.95 -1.08 0.25
CA ASN A 153 -28.88 -1.15 -0.87
C ASN A 153 -28.94 0.14 -1.72
N LEU A 154 -28.01 1.07 -1.54
CA LEU A 154 -27.94 2.25 -2.41
C LEU A 154 -27.54 1.85 -3.84
N GLY A 155 -28.22 2.43 -4.82
CA GLY A 155 -27.77 2.36 -6.21
C GLY A 155 -26.41 3.06 -6.40
N THR A 156 -25.65 2.62 -7.40
CA THR A 156 -24.28 3.09 -7.67
C THR A 156 -24.17 4.62 -7.76
N ASP A 157 -25.12 5.27 -8.43
CA ASP A 157 -25.10 6.73 -8.63
C ASP A 157 -25.34 7.47 -7.31
N GLU A 158 -26.26 7.00 -6.49
CA GLU A 158 -26.57 7.58 -5.19
C GLU A 158 -25.42 7.38 -4.21
N PHE A 159 -24.80 6.20 -4.21
CA PHE A 159 -23.60 5.93 -3.44
C PHE A 159 -22.47 6.90 -3.82
N ALA A 160 -22.17 7.02 -5.12
CA ALA A 160 -21.12 7.91 -5.61
C ALA A 160 -21.43 9.38 -5.30
N ARG A 161 -22.69 9.80 -5.41
CA ARG A 161 -23.14 11.14 -5.03
C ARG A 161 -22.85 11.43 -3.56
N ARG A 162 -23.25 10.54 -2.63
CA ARG A 162 -23.05 10.74 -1.19
C ARG A 162 -21.58 10.77 -0.78
N MET A 163 -20.76 9.92 -1.38
CA MET A 163 -19.31 9.92 -1.14
C MET A 163 -18.69 11.27 -1.52
N ARG A 164 -19.09 11.84 -2.67
CA ARG A 164 -18.61 13.15 -3.13
C ARG A 164 -19.19 14.31 -2.35
N GLU A 165 -20.46 14.25 -1.92
CA GLU A 165 -21.04 15.27 -1.05
C GLU A 165 -20.27 15.38 0.28
N HIS A 166 -19.85 14.25 0.86
CA HIS A 166 -18.96 14.24 2.02
C HIS A 166 -17.60 14.87 1.69
N ALA A 167 -17.03 14.54 0.53
CA ALA A 167 -15.77 15.13 0.08
C ALA A 167 -15.84 16.65 -0.09
N ARG A 168 -16.91 17.18 -0.68
CA ARG A 168 -17.13 18.62 -0.88
C ARG A 168 -17.32 19.39 0.41
N LYS A 169 -17.81 18.74 1.47
CA LYS A 169 -17.86 19.32 2.81
C LYS A 169 -16.48 19.44 3.45
N SER A 170 -15.48 18.73 2.94
CA SER A 170 -14.11 18.97 3.32
C SER A 170 -13.61 20.24 2.63
N ASN A 171 -12.89 21.11 3.35
CA ASN A 171 -12.27 22.32 2.79
C ASN A 171 -11.05 21.98 1.89
N ARG A 172 -11.12 20.89 1.12
CA ARG A 172 -10.06 20.43 0.21
C ARG A 172 -10.49 20.59 -1.24
N GLN A 173 -9.49 20.82 -2.08
CA GLN A 173 -9.63 20.73 -3.52
C GLN A 173 -9.21 19.34 -3.99
N PHE A 174 -9.91 18.82 -5.00
CA PHE A 174 -9.66 17.53 -5.61
C PHE A 174 -9.32 17.75 -7.08
N SER A 175 -8.28 17.06 -7.55
CA SER A 175 -7.78 17.17 -8.92
C SER A 175 -8.59 16.31 -9.91
N THR A 176 -9.24 15.26 -9.42
CA THR A 176 -9.99 14.30 -10.25
C THR A 176 -11.27 13.83 -9.55
N TYR A 177 -12.24 13.36 -10.36
CA TYR A 177 -13.45 12.71 -9.86
C TYR A 177 -13.13 11.51 -8.95
N LEU A 178 -12.11 10.72 -9.31
CA LEU A 178 -11.72 9.54 -8.55
C LEU A 178 -11.18 9.92 -7.16
N GLU A 179 -10.38 10.98 -7.08
CA GLU A 179 -9.86 11.50 -5.81
C GLU A 179 -11.00 11.97 -4.89
N GLU A 180 -11.98 12.68 -5.46
CA GLU A 180 -13.18 13.12 -4.74
C GLU A 180 -14.01 11.92 -4.25
N LEU A 181 -14.20 10.90 -5.09
CA LEU A 181 -14.96 9.69 -4.75
C LEU A 181 -14.28 8.85 -3.65
N GLN A 182 -12.95 8.74 -3.69
CA GLN A 182 -12.16 7.96 -2.72
C GLN A 182 -11.85 8.73 -1.43
N TRP A 183 -12.19 10.02 -1.37
CA TRP A 183 -11.85 10.88 -0.25
C TRP A 183 -12.34 10.36 1.11
N PRO A 184 -13.58 9.86 1.29
CA PRO A 184 -14.04 9.39 2.59
C PRO A 184 -13.17 8.29 3.20
N GLU A 185 -12.71 7.32 2.40
CA GLU A 185 -11.75 6.31 2.86
C GLU A 185 -10.37 6.91 3.11
N THR A 186 -9.93 7.80 2.22
CA THR A 186 -8.62 8.46 2.31
C THR A 186 -8.52 9.29 3.58
N GLN A 187 -9.58 9.99 3.97
CA GLN A 187 -9.69 10.76 5.19
C GLN A 187 -9.43 9.86 6.41
N VAL A 188 -10.08 8.69 6.49
CA VAL A 188 -9.84 7.72 7.56
C VAL A 188 -8.39 7.24 7.54
N LYS A 189 -7.87 6.81 6.39
CA LYS A 189 -6.48 6.32 6.26
C LYS A 189 -5.45 7.37 6.71
N LEU A 190 -5.66 8.64 6.35
CA LEU A 190 -4.80 9.75 6.77
C LEU A 190 -4.88 10.00 8.28
N TYR A 191 -6.09 9.97 8.84
CA TYR A 191 -6.31 10.14 10.28
C TYR A 191 -5.64 9.02 11.08
N LEU A 192 -5.86 7.76 10.69
CA LEU A 192 -5.22 6.60 11.31
C LEU A 192 -3.69 6.67 11.25
N ARG A 193 -3.13 7.18 10.14
CA ARG A 193 -1.67 7.27 9.97
C ARG A 193 -1.08 8.35 10.87
N LYS A 194 -1.75 9.50 11.03
CA LYS A 194 -1.28 10.69 11.78
C LYS A 194 0.20 11.03 11.55
N ARG A 195 0.69 10.84 10.32
CA ARG A 195 2.10 10.99 9.92
C ARG A 195 3.11 10.17 10.76
N VAL A 196 2.68 9.15 11.47
CA VAL A 196 3.57 8.25 12.23
C VAL A 196 4.37 7.43 11.24
N ARG A 197 5.67 7.70 11.15
CA ARG A 197 6.57 7.17 10.11
C ARG A 197 6.69 5.64 10.13
N CYS A 198 6.63 5.03 11.31
CA CYS A 198 6.79 3.59 11.49
C CYS A 198 5.50 2.79 11.29
N LEU A 199 4.35 3.44 11.01
CA LEU A 199 3.14 2.76 10.59
C LEU A 199 3.15 2.57 9.07
N SER A 200 3.06 1.32 8.65
CA SER A 200 2.88 0.92 7.27
C SER A 200 1.46 0.38 7.11
N PHE A 201 0.70 0.93 6.17
CA PHE A 201 -0.66 0.46 5.90
C PHE A 201 -0.73 -0.29 4.59
N GLN A 202 -1.39 -1.44 4.63
CA GLN A 202 -1.78 -2.18 3.45
C GLN A 202 -3.31 -2.14 3.32
N ALA A 203 -3.80 -1.88 2.11
CA ALA A 203 -5.23 -2.01 1.83
C ALA A 203 -5.69 -3.45 2.13
N TRP A 204 -6.91 -3.59 2.65
CA TRP A 204 -7.44 -4.88 3.07
C TRP A 204 -7.41 -5.92 1.95
N ASP A 205 -7.88 -5.58 0.75
CA ASP A 205 -7.87 -6.49 -0.40
C ASP A 205 -6.46 -6.95 -0.77
N SER A 206 -5.49 -6.04 -0.72
CA SER A 206 -4.09 -6.37 -0.96
C SER A 206 -3.50 -7.23 0.16
N PHE A 207 -3.95 -7.07 1.40
CA PHE A 207 -3.56 -7.94 2.50
C PHE A 207 -4.14 -9.33 2.31
N VAL A 208 -5.42 -9.47 2.00
CA VAL A 208 -6.08 -10.77 1.76
C VAL A 208 -5.39 -11.51 0.62
N ARG A 209 -5.14 -10.85 -0.53
CA ARG A 209 -4.48 -11.41 -1.71
C ARG A 209 -2.99 -11.69 -1.56
N LEU A 210 -2.35 -11.19 -0.50
CA LEU A 210 -0.91 -11.41 -0.29
C LEU A 210 -0.64 -12.92 -0.15
N ALA A 211 0.34 -13.46 -0.88
CA ALA A 211 0.81 -14.83 -0.66
C ALA A 211 1.19 -15.01 0.83
N LYS A 212 0.54 -15.98 1.48
CA LYS A 212 0.75 -16.30 2.90
C LYS A 212 1.69 -17.49 2.97
N GLU A 213 2.99 -17.20 2.92
CA GLU A 213 4.05 -18.20 3.15
C GLU A 213 3.84 -18.91 4.49
N PRO A 214 4.38 -20.13 4.70
CA PRO A 214 4.16 -20.91 5.92
C PRO A 214 4.53 -20.18 7.22
N ASP A 215 5.50 -19.25 7.17
CA ASP A 215 5.95 -18.43 8.31
C ASP A 215 5.25 -17.07 8.40
N PHE A 216 4.21 -16.83 7.60
CA PHE A 216 3.48 -15.57 7.60
C PHE A 216 2.62 -15.43 8.86
N GLU A 217 3.09 -14.61 9.80
CA GLU A 217 2.36 -14.27 11.01
C GLU A 217 1.45 -13.04 10.80
N TYR A 218 0.23 -13.15 11.32
CA TYR A 218 -0.70 -12.03 11.47
C TYR A 218 -1.53 -12.17 12.75
N SER A 219 -2.01 -11.05 13.27
CA SER A 219 -2.86 -10.98 14.46
C SER A 219 -4.01 -10.01 14.23
N ILE A 220 -5.24 -10.48 14.44
CA ILE A 220 -6.45 -9.65 14.37
C ILE A 220 -6.56 -8.88 15.68
N LEU A 221 -6.43 -7.55 15.59
CA LEU A 221 -6.48 -6.66 16.76
C LEU A 221 -7.85 -6.00 16.95
N MET A 222 -8.65 -5.96 15.89
CA MET A 222 -9.98 -5.37 15.87
C MET A 222 -10.83 -6.03 14.79
N GLY A 223 -12.12 -6.23 15.06
CA GLY A 223 -13.10 -6.80 14.14
C GLY A 223 -13.56 -8.21 14.53
N ASP A 224 -14.54 -8.75 13.81
CA ASP A 224 -15.06 -10.10 14.02
C ASP A 224 -14.03 -11.14 13.57
N ARG A 225 -13.44 -11.84 14.56
CA ARG A 225 -12.37 -12.79 14.30
C ARG A 225 -12.80 -13.94 13.39
N VAL A 226 -13.99 -14.49 13.56
CA VAL A 226 -14.46 -15.65 12.80
C VAL A 226 -14.64 -15.26 11.34
N ARG A 227 -15.39 -14.18 11.09
CA ARG A 227 -15.65 -13.67 9.75
C ARG A 227 -14.37 -13.30 9.01
N LEU A 228 -13.43 -12.63 9.68
CA LEU A 228 -12.17 -12.21 9.07
C LEU A 228 -11.27 -13.40 8.73
N LEU A 229 -11.22 -14.44 9.57
CA LEU A 229 -10.46 -15.65 9.29
C LEU A 229 -11.02 -16.39 8.06
N GLU A 230 -12.35 -16.49 7.93
CA GLU A 230 -12.98 -17.05 6.75
C GLU A 230 -12.64 -16.25 5.49
N GLU A 231 -12.73 -14.92 5.55
CA GLU A 231 -12.42 -14.04 4.42
C GLU A 231 -10.96 -14.17 3.97
N ILE A 232 -10.02 -14.23 4.92
CA ILE A 232 -8.59 -14.45 4.63
C ILE A 232 -8.37 -15.85 4.03
N ALA A 233 -9.10 -16.86 4.48
CA ALA A 233 -8.97 -18.24 3.99
C ALA A 233 -9.53 -18.43 2.58
N ARG A 234 -10.65 -17.77 2.23
CA ARG A 234 -11.34 -17.93 0.94
C ARG A 234 -10.49 -17.55 -0.28
N GLN A 235 -9.45 -16.75 -0.12
CA GLN A 235 -8.54 -16.37 -1.21
C GLN A 235 -7.30 -17.26 -1.36
N LYS A 236 -7.19 -18.34 -0.57
CA LYS A 236 -6.17 -19.39 -0.77
C LYS A 236 -6.57 -20.43 -1.83
N THR A 237 -7.74 -20.29 -2.46
CA THR A 237 -8.28 -21.20 -3.50
C THR A 237 -8.35 -20.46 -4.83
#